data_AF-A0A7X7UZI3-F1
#
_entry.id   AF-A0A7X7UZI3-F1
#
_cell.length_a   1.000
_cell.length_b   1.000
_cell.length_c   1.000
_cell.angle_alpha   90.00
_cell.angle_beta   90.00
_cell.angle_gamma   90.00
#
_symmetry.space_group_name_H-M   'P 1'
#
loop_
_entity.id
_entity.type
_entity.pdbx_description
1 polymer ?
#
loop_
_entity_poly.entity_id
_entity_poly.type
_entity_poly.pdbx_seq_one_letter_code
_entity_poly.pdbx_strand_id
1 'polypeptide(L)'
;MHIHTSDQESLELGFGNYSCNWGLHMCGLYETEEERDEIVFGFLHKGCEVNDLQLYCPSERTKENFSKEYKEKFPNCAEHVNDPERFILKDAKELYYPDGIFSPRIMDKVLNEFYTVSQKKGKRNIRAAAEMTWGLEAIPGIEHLMVYE
;
A
#
# COMPACT_ATOMS: atom_id res chain seq x y z
N MET A 1 19.34 4.82 -7.08
CA MET A 1 20.16 3.88 -6.28
C MET A 1 19.39 2.57 -6.14
N HIS A 2 20.05 1.41 -6.29
CA HIS A 2 19.41 0.11 -6.07
C HIS A 2 19.72 -0.41 -4.66
N ILE A 3 18.69 -0.78 -3.91
CA ILE A 3 18.77 -1.37 -2.56
C ILE A 3 18.64 -2.88 -2.72
N HIS A 4 19.77 -3.59 -2.64
CA HIS A 4 19.79 -5.03 -2.78
C HIS A 4 19.29 -5.70 -1.49
N THR A 5 18.18 -6.43 -1.57
CA THR A 5 17.53 -7.07 -0.42
C THR A 5 17.36 -8.58 -0.58
N SER A 6 17.40 -9.09 -1.82
CA SER A 6 17.32 -10.50 -2.15
C SER A 6 17.75 -10.76 -3.60
N ASP A 7 17.78 -12.03 -4.02
CA ASP A 7 18.01 -12.42 -5.43
C ASP A 7 16.73 -12.37 -6.29
N GLN A 8 15.63 -11.80 -5.78
CA GLN A 8 14.39 -11.65 -6.53
C GLN A 8 14.49 -10.56 -7.60
N GLU A 9 13.48 -10.48 -8.47
CA GLU A 9 13.39 -9.46 -9.52
C GLU A 9 13.45 -8.04 -8.94
N SER A 10 14.05 -7.12 -9.72
CA SER A 10 14.12 -5.71 -9.34
C SER A 10 12.77 -5.01 -9.57
N LEU A 11 12.48 -4.04 -8.71
CA LEU A 11 11.30 -3.20 -8.75
C LEU A 11 11.71 -1.74 -8.53
N GLU A 12 11.22 -0.86 -9.39
CA GLU A 12 11.38 0.59 -9.22
C GLU A 12 10.37 1.11 -8.18
N LEU A 13 10.84 1.88 -7.20
CA LEU A 13 9.99 2.37 -6.12
C LEU A 13 9.09 3.54 -6.53
N GLY A 14 9.36 4.22 -7.65
CA GLY A 14 8.53 5.32 -8.13
C GLY A 14 8.75 6.67 -7.44
N PHE A 15 9.68 6.72 -6.49
CA PHE A 15 10.14 7.94 -5.81
C PHE A 15 11.66 7.90 -5.62
N GLY A 16 12.29 9.07 -5.51
CA GLY A 16 13.73 9.21 -5.20
C GLY A 16 14.72 8.51 -6.15
N ASN A 17 14.27 8.08 -7.34
CA ASN A 17 15.04 7.22 -8.26
C ASN A 17 15.63 5.98 -7.58
N TYR A 18 14.85 5.38 -6.67
CA TYR A 18 15.22 4.15 -5.98
C TYR A 18 14.61 2.92 -6.63
N SER A 19 15.32 1.80 -6.50
CA SER A 19 14.80 0.46 -6.81
C SER A 19 15.22 -0.53 -5.74
N CYS A 20 14.51 -1.65 -5.62
CA CYS A 20 14.81 -2.74 -4.69
C CYS A 20 14.48 -4.10 -5.31
N ASN A 21 14.70 -5.21 -4.59
CA ASN A 21 14.19 -6.51 -5.00
C ASN A 21 12.76 -6.73 -4.47
N TRP A 22 12.01 -7.65 -5.07
CA TRP A 22 10.70 -8.05 -4.57
C TRP A 22 10.76 -8.65 -3.16
N GLY A 23 9.64 -8.54 -2.44
CA GLY A 23 9.50 -9.04 -1.07
C GLY A 23 10.05 -8.09 0.01
N LEU A 24 10.15 -6.80 -0.29
CA LEU A 24 10.61 -5.78 0.66
C LEU A 24 9.44 -5.21 1.48
N HIS A 25 9.68 -5.03 2.77
CA HIS A 25 8.87 -4.19 3.67
C HIS A 25 9.69 -2.94 4.03
N MET A 26 9.06 -1.75 3.99
CA MET A 26 9.70 -0.47 4.32
C MET A 26 8.80 0.34 5.25
N CYS A 27 9.41 0.95 6.26
CA CYS A 27 8.77 2.02 7.02
C CYS A 27 9.09 3.37 6.35
N GLY A 28 8.06 4.06 5.85
CA GLY A 28 8.19 5.40 5.28
C GLY A 28 8.03 6.47 6.36
N LEU A 29 9.07 7.25 6.59
CA LEU A 29 9.05 8.39 7.52
C LEU A 29 9.06 9.68 6.71
N TYR A 30 8.21 10.64 7.10
CA TYR A 30 8.06 11.95 6.48
C TYR A 30 7.73 12.99 7.55
N GLU A 31 8.10 14.24 7.29
CA GLU A 31 7.81 15.38 8.16
C GLU A 31 6.64 16.22 7.64
N THR A 32 6.38 16.19 6.32
CA THR A 32 5.31 16.96 5.69
C THR A 32 4.38 16.13 4.80
N GLU A 33 3.19 16.67 4.54
CA GLU A 33 2.24 16.07 3.61
C GLU A 33 2.79 15.98 2.19
N GLU A 34 3.61 16.94 1.77
CA GLU A 34 4.24 16.93 0.45
C GLU A 34 5.24 15.77 0.30
N GLU A 35 6.03 15.47 1.34
CA GLU A 35 6.96 14.35 1.35
C GLU A 35 6.21 13.01 1.33
N ARG A 36 5.17 12.88 2.16
CA ARG A 36 4.25 11.73 2.14
C ARG A 36 3.68 11.51 0.74
N ASP A 37 3.18 12.57 0.13
CA ASP A 37 2.52 12.53 -1.19
C ASP A 37 3.51 12.24 -2.32
N GLU A 38 4.76 12.68 -2.22
CA GLU A 38 5.82 12.27 -3.14
C GLU A 38 6.04 10.75 -3.08
N ILE A 39 6.19 10.20 -1.88
CA ILE A 39 6.46 8.77 -1.67
C ILE A 39 5.26 7.92 -2.09
N VAL A 40 4.09 8.17 -1.49
CA VAL A 40 2.88 7.37 -1.69
C VAL A 40 2.42 7.45 -3.13
N PHE A 41 2.27 8.67 -3.67
CA PHE A 41 1.77 8.78 -5.03
C PHE A 41 2.79 8.28 -6.06
N GLY A 42 4.08 8.53 -5.86
CA GLY A 42 5.13 8.00 -6.74
C GLY A 42 5.12 6.47 -6.78
N PHE A 43 5.03 5.84 -5.59
CA PHE A 43 4.97 4.38 -5.46
C PHE A 43 3.78 3.75 -6.16
N LEU A 44 2.59 4.34 -5.98
CA LEU A 44 1.35 3.87 -6.58
C LEU A 44 1.30 4.17 -8.09
N HIS A 45 1.69 5.38 -8.51
CA HIS A 45 1.75 5.71 -9.92
C HIS A 45 2.65 4.76 -10.70
N LYS A 46 3.83 4.42 -10.14
CA LYS A 46 4.70 3.43 -10.76
C LYS A 46 4.03 2.07 -10.92
N GLY A 47 3.23 1.65 -9.93
CA GLY A 47 2.40 0.45 -10.03
C GLY A 47 1.40 0.49 -11.18
N CYS A 48 0.78 1.66 -11.41
CA CYS A 48 -0.12 1.85 -12.55
C CYS A 48 0.61 1.67 -13.90
N GLU A 49 1.80 2.25 -14.05
CA GLU A 49 2.59 2.18 -15.29
C GLU A 49 2.99 0.76 -15.67
N VAL A 50 3.30 -0.08 -14.67
CA VAL A 50 3.80 -1.46 -14.88
C VAL A 50 2.74 -2.53 -14.62
N ASN A 51 1.48 -2.12 -14.41
CA ASN A 51 0.32 -3.00 -14.19
C ASN A 51 0.41 -3.87 -12.91
N ASP A 52 1.03 -3.35 -11.86
CA ASP A 52 0.99 -3.96 -10.53
C ASP A 52 -0.42 -3.89 -9.94
N LEU A 53 -0.75 -4.79 -9.01
CA LEU A 53 -1.95 -4.68 -8.19
C LEU A 53 -1.64 -3.74 -7.02
N GLN A 54 -2.45 -2.72 -6.86
CA GLN A 54 -2.24 -1.69 -5.85
C GLN A 54 -3.25 -1.84 -4.72
N LEU A 55 -2.77 -1.69 -3.49
CA LEU A 55 -3.58 -1.59 -2.30
C LEU A 55 -3.11 -0.38 -1.50
N TYR A 56 -4.02 0.55 -1.23
CA TYR A 56 -3.73 1.70 -0.41
C TYR A 56 -4.72 1.84 0.74
N CYS A 57 -4.19 2.16 1.92
CA CYS A 57 -4.96 2.44 3.12
C CYS A 57 -4.63 3.83 3.66
N PRO A 58 -5.37 4.88 3.27
CA PRO A 58 -5.21 6.20 3.87
C PRO A 58 -5.78 6.20 5.29
N SER A 59 -5.13 6.93 6.20
CA SER A 59 -5.59 7.21 7.56
C SER A 59 -5.38 8.67 7.99
N GLU A 60 -4.63 9.46 7.21
CA GLU A 60 -4.41 10.89 7.42
C GLU A 60 -5.34 11.76 6.55
N ARG A 61 -5.96 11.18 5.53
CA ARG A 61 -6.96 11.83 4.67
C ARG A 61 -8.09 10.87 4.28
N THR A 62 -9.17 11.41 3.71
CA THR A 62 -10.26 10.57 3.22
C THR A 62 -9.94 9.92 1.88
N LYS A 63 -10.60 8.79 1.58
CA LYS A 63 -10.50 8.09 0.29
C LYS A 63 -10.87 8.99 -0.89
N GLU A 64 -11.87 9.87 -0.70
CA GLU A 64 -12.33 10.80 -1.72
C GLU A 64 -11.28 11.87 -2.04
N ASN A 65 -10.65 12.44 -1.00
CA ASN A 65 -9.59 13.44 -1.18
C ASN A 65 -8.37 12.80 -1.86
N PHE A 66 -7.92 11.65 -1.36
CA PHE A 66 -6.83 10.89 -2.00
C PHE A 66 -7.13 10.61 -3.48
N SER A 67 -8.32 10.09 -3.78
CA SER A 67 -8.71 9.73 -5.14
C SER A 67 -8.75 10.94 -6.06
N LYS A 68 -9.23 12.08 -5.57
CA LYS A 68 -9.27 13.34 -6.33
C LYS A 68 -7.85 13.82 -6.65
N GLU A 69 -7.00 13.95 -5.64
CA GLU A 69 -5.62 14.44 -5.79
C GLU A 69 -4.79 13.53 -6.68
N TYR A 70 -4.91 12.21 -6.53
CA TYR A 70 -4.22 11.25 -7.38
C TYR A 70 -4.63 11.39 -8.85
N LYS A 71 -5.93 11.54 -9.14
CA LYS A 71 -6.45 11.73 -10.50
C LYS A 71 -5.97 13.04 -11.12
N GLU A 72 -5.94 14.12 -10.35
CA GLU A 72 -5.43 15.42 -10.78
C GLU A 72 -3.93 15.36 -11.11
N LYS A 73 -3.15 14.64 -10.29
CA LYS A 73 -1.70 14.50 -10.48
C LYS A 73 -1.33 13.54 -11.61
N PHE A 74 -2.08 12.44 -11.80
CA PHE A 74 -1.81 11.41 -12.80
C PHE A 74 -3.05 11.11 -13.67
N PRO A 75 -3.40 12.01 -14.60
CA PRO A 75 -4.62 11.85 -15.42
C PRO A 75 -4.61 10.56 -16.27
N ASN A 76 -3.44 10.08 -16.69
CA ASN A 76 -3.29 8.82 -17.45
C ASN A 76 -3.65 7.58 -16.61
N CYS A 77 -3.64 7.70 -15.28
CA CYS A 77 -3.97 6.63 -14.34
C CYS A 77 -5.28 6.92 -13.58
N ALA A 78 -6.06 7.91 -14.00
CA ALA A 78 -7.22 8.37 -13.25
C ALA A 78 -8.28 7.27 -13.05
N GLU A 79 -8.55 6.48 -14.10
CA GLU A 79 -9.50 5.36 -14.02
C GLU A 79 -8.97 4.18 -13.22
N HIS A 80 -7.66 4.10 -13.01
CA HIS A 80 -7.03 2.99 -12.29
C HIS A 80 -7.51 2.92 -10.84
N VAL A 81 -7.68 4.08 -10.19
CA VAL A 81 -8.18 4.17 -8.79
C VAL A 81 -9.64 3.71 -8.66
N ASN A 82 -10.40 3.70 -9.76
CA ASN A 82 -11.79 3.24 -9.78
C ASN A 82 -11.93 1.75 -10.13
N ASP A 83 -10.85 1.09 -10.57
CA ASP A 83 -10.86 -0.30 -11.01
C ASP A 83 -10.42 -1.23 -9.86
N PRO A 84 -11.35 -1.95 -9.20
CA PRO A 84 -11.02 -2.82 -8.08
C PRO A 84 -10.16 -4.03 -8.46
N GLU A 85 -10.04 -4.36 -9.76
CA GLU A 85 -9.09 -5.37 -10.21
C GLU A 85 -7.65 -4.84 -10.27
N ARG A 86 -7.45 -3.52 -10.13
CA ARG A 86 -6.13 -2.89 -10.23
C ARG A 86 -5.73 -2.05 -9.03
N PHE A 87 -6.69 -1.40 -8.40
CA PHE A 87 -6.46 -0.54 -7.25
C PHE A 87 -7.52 -0.79 -6.19
N ILE A 88 -7.07 -1.11 -4.99
CA ILE A 88 -7.93 -1.36 -3.84
C ILE A 88 -7.67 -0.27 -2.82
N LEU A 89 -8.69 0.54 -2.56
CA LEU A 89 -8.64 1.61 -1.57
C LEU A 89 -9.53 1.21 -0.38
N LYS A 90 -8.92 1.04 0.79
CA LYS A 90 -9.61 0.61 2.01
C LYS A 90 -9.31 1.55 3.16
N ASP A 91 -10.26 1.78 4.05
CA ASP A 91 -9.97 2.44 5.32
C ASP A 91 -9.31 1.46 6.29
N ALA A 92 -8.65 1.98 7.32
CA ALA A 92 -7.94 1.17 8.31
C ALA A 92 -8.84 0.10 8.95
N LYS A 93 -10.08 0.44 9.29
CA LYS A 93 -11.06 -0.54 9.82
C LYS A 93 -11.34 -1.67 8.83
N GLU A 94 -11.49 -1.37 7.54
CA GLU A 94 -11.80 -2.37 6.51
C GLU A 94 -10.62 -3.30 6.20
N LEU A 95 -9.39 -2.83 6.45
CA LEU A 95 -8.16 -3.57 6.18
C LEU A 95 -7.65 -4.32 7.42
N TYR A 96 -7.48 -3.63 8.54
CA TYR A 96 -6.73 -4.09 9.70
C TYR A 96 -7.60 -4.70 10.82
N TYR A 97 -8.82 -4.20 11.00
CA TYR A 97 -9.71 -4.60 12.11
C TYR A 97 -11.19 -4.60 11.70
N PRO A 98 -11.59 -5.40 10.69
CA PRO A 98 -12.95 -5.39 10.14
C PRO A 98 -14.01 -5.72 11.20
N ASP A 99 -13.69 -6.61 12.13
CA ASP A 99 -14.55 -7.02 13.24
C ASP A 99 -14.38 -6.14 14.50
N GLY A 100 -13.64 -5.03 14.39
CA GLY A 100 -13.38 -4.09 15.49
C GLY A 100 -12.23 -4.49 16.43
N ILE A 101 -11.50 -5.57 16.11
CA ILE A 101 -10.34 -6.04 16.86
C ILE A 101 -9.18 -6.26 15.88
N PHE A 102 -8.02 -5.65 16.16
CA PHE A 102 -6.80 -5.91 15.39
C PHE A 102 -6.19 -7.26 15.76
N SER A 103 -5.73 -8.02 14.78
CA SER A 103 -5.08 -9.31 15.01
C SER A 103 -4.01 -9.59 13.96
N PRO A 104 -2.73 -9.73 14.36
CA PRO A 104 -1.65 -10.04 13.41
C PRO A 104 -1.87 -11.39 12.70
N ARG A 105 -2.50 -12.36 13.37
CA ARG A 105 -2.81 -13.68 12.79
C ARG A 105 -3.90 -13.60 11.73
N ILE A 106 -4.87 -12.70 11.89
CA ILE A 106 -5.90 -12.46 10.87
C ILE A 106 -5.25 -11.74 9.68
N MET A 107 -4.41 -10.74 9.94
CA MET A 107 -3.70 -10.01 8.88
C MET A 107 -2.82 -10.91 8.03
N ASP A 108 -2.04 -11.80 8.65
CA ASP A 108 -1.22 -12.77 7.90
C ASP A 108 -2.07 -13.64 6.97
N LYS A 109 -3.23 -14.13 7.43
CA LYS A 109 -4.16 -14.90 6.59
C LYS A 109 -4.70 -14.07 5.44
N VAL A 110 -5.16 -12.85 5.71
CA VAL A 110 -5.73 -11.94 4.71
C VAL A 110 -4.69 -11.59 3.64
N LEU A 111 -3.45 -11.28 4.03
CA LEU A 111 -2.36 -10.97 3.09
C LEU A 111 -1.99 -12.19 2.23
N ASN A 112 -1.93 -13.38 2.81
CA ASN A 112 -1.68 -14.62 2.07
C ASN A 112 -2.81 -14.96 1.08
N GLU A 113 -4.07 -14.79 1.49
CA GLU A 113 -5.23 -14.96 0.62
C GLU A 113 -5.21 -13.93 -0.52
N PHE A 114 -4.92 -12.66 -0.19
CA PHE A 114 -4.81 -11.58 -1.16
C PHE A 114 -3.73 -11.86 -2.21
N TYR A 115 -2.53 -12.28 -1.77
CA TYR A 115 -1.46 -12.72 -2.66
C TYR A 115 -1.90 -13.89 -3.54
N THR A 116 -2.48 -14.94 -2.94
CA THR A 116 -2.94 -16.13 -3.68
C THR A 116 -3.95 -15.76 -4.77
N VAL A 117 -4.89 -14.87 -4.46
CA VAL A 117 -5.89 -14.39 -5.41
C VAL A 117 -5.25 -13.55 -6.52
N SER A 118 -4.30 -12.67 -6.19
CA SER A 118 -3.67 -11.80 -7.18
C SER A 118 -2.88 -12.58 -8.24
N GLN A 119 -2.31 -13.74 -7.88
CA GLN A 119 -1.57 -14.59 -8.81
C GLN A 119 -2.46 -15.44 -9.76
N LYS A 120 -3.78 -15.55 -9.51
CA LYS A 120 -4.66 -16.46 -10.30
C LYS A 120 -4.75 -16.09 -11.79
N LYS A 121 -4.59 -14.81 -12.14
CA LYS A 121 -4.67 -14.31 -13.52
C LYS A 121 -3.28 -14.18 -14.18
N GLY A 122 -2.25 -14.77 -13.58
CA GLY A 122 -0.86 -14.67 -14.01
C GLY A 122 0.01 -14.00 -12.96
N LYS A 123 1.33 -14.08 -13.17
CA LYS A 123 2.33 -13.47 -12.28
C LYS A 123 2.13 -11.96 -12.27
N ARG A 124 1.78 -11.41 -11.12
CA ARG A 124 1.53 -9.98 -10.92
C ARG A 124 2.14 -9.53 -9.61
N ASN A 125 2.92 -8.47 -9.64
CA ASN A 125 3.47 -7.90 -8.41
C ASN A 125 2.40 -7.05 -7.67
N ILE A 126 2.60 -6.87 -6.37
CA ILE A 126 1.69 -6.12 -5.49
C ILE A 126 2.45 -4.93 -4.90
N ARG A 127 1.80 -3.77 -4.91
CA ARG A 127 2.22 -2.57 -4.20
C ARG A 127 1.19 -2.26 -3.13
N ALA A 128 1.53 -2.59 -1.88
CA ALA A 128 0.70 -2.27 -0.73
C ALA A 128 1.34 -1.13 0.07
N ALA A 129 0.56 -0.10 0.39
CA ALA A 129 0.98 0.98 1.27
C ALA A 129 -0.16 1.35 2.22
N ALA A 130 0.19 1.72 3.46
CA ALA A 130 -0.76 2.15 4.46
C ALA A 130 -0.15 3.28 5.29
N GLU A 131 -0.94 4.29 5.57
CA GLU A 131 -0.64 5.25 6.63
C GLU A 131 -0.97 4.59 7.98
N MET A 132 -0.17 4.86 9.01
CA MET A 132 -0.22 4.13 10.29
C MET A 132 -0.83 4.93 11.44
N THR A 133 -1.39 6.12 11.18
CA THR A 133 -1.96 6.97 12.23
C THR A 133 -3.15 6.32 12.95
N TRP A 134 -3.84 5.37 12.32
CA TRP A 134 -4.86 4.54 12.97
C TRP A 134 -4.31 3.73 14.15
N GLY A 135 -3.01 3.38 14.13
CA GLY A 135 -2.37 2.64 15.20
C GLY A 135 -2.20 3.43 16.50
N LEU A 136 -2.44 4.75 16.45
CA LEU A 136 -2.48 5.62 17.63
C LEU A 136 -3.85 5.58 18.33
N GLU A 137 -4.87 4.99 17.71
CA GLU A 137 -6.20 4.84 18.29
C GLU A 137 -6.24 3.72 19.34
N ALA A 138 -7.11 3.87 20.34
CA ALA A 138 -7.33 2.86 21.37
C ALA A 138 -8.23 1.71 20.87
N ILE A 139 -7.77 0.97 19.85
CA ILE A 139 -8.49 -0.16 19.27
C ILE A 139 -8.11 -1.46 20.01
N PRO A 140 -9.06 -2.36 20.32
CA PRO A 140 -8.74 -3.67 20.88
C PRO A 140 -7.72 -4.44 20.03
N GLY A 141 -6.69 -5.01 20.68
CA GLY A 141 -5.64 -5.78 20.02
C GLY A 141 -4.47 -4.95 19.51
N ILE A 142 -4.53 -3.62 19.57
CA ILE A 142 -3.47 -2.73 19.07
C ILE A 142 -2.12 -2.94 19.76
N GLU A 143 -2.11 -3.49 20.97
CA GLU A 143 -0.90 -3.90 21.68
C GLU A 143 -0.06 -4.95 20.91
N HIS A 144 -0.66 -5.60 19.91
CA HIS A 144 0.01 -6.55 19.02
C HIS A 144 0.54 -5.94 17.72
N LEU A 145 0.45 -4.62 17.52
CA LEU A 145 0.88 -3.96 16.28
C LEU A 145 2.35 -4.27 15.95
N MET A 146 3.24 -4.21 16.94
CA MET A 146 4.66 -4.53 16.74
C MET A 146 4.96 -6.01 16.45
N VAL A 147 3.98 -6.90 16.60
CA VAL A 147 4.12 -8.31 16.18
C VAL A 147 3.77 -8.47 14.70
N TYR A 148 2.98 -7.55 14.16
CA TYR A 148 2.62 -7.51 12.75
C TYR A 148 3.72 -6.83 11.90
N GLU A 149 4.28 -5.72 12.39
CA GLU A 149 5.38 -4.97 11.75
C GLU A 149 6.72 -5.73 11.79
#